data_AF-C3RUK6-F1
#
_entry.id   AF-C3RUK6-F1
#
_cell.length_a   1.000
_cell.length_b   1.000
_cell.length_c   1.000
_cell.angle_alpha   90.00
_cell.angle_beta   90.00
_cell.angle_gamma   90.00
#
_symmetry.space_group_name_H-M   'P 1'
#
loop_
_entity.id
_entity.type
_entity.pdbx_description
1 polymer ?
#
loop_
_entity_poly.entity_id
_entity_poly.type
_entity_poly.pdbx_seq_one_letter_code
_entity_poly.pdbx_strand_id
1 'polypeptide(L)'
;VKFLKDEHTYLAVEMKKNGQVIQYALVEVPTDDLPRFFQLPPEGTRRKKQIIILDNVIRFCLDEIFKGFFDYDEIAAYAVKLTRDAEYDLSDQLDL
;
A
#
# COMPACT_ATOMS: atom_id res chain seq x y z
N VAL A 1 13.60 15.37 7.29
CA VAL A 1 12.40 14.61 7.66
C VAL A 1 12.28 13.42 6.70
N LYS A 2 12.78 12.23 7.08
CA LYS A 2 12.63 11.00 6.27
C LYS A 2 11.37 10.29 6.77
N PHE A 3 10.29 10.35 6.01
CA PHE A 3 8.93 9.95 6.45
C PHE A 3 8.48 8.58 5.90
N LEU A 4 9.30 7.92 5.09
CA LEU A 4 9.04 6.57 4.59
C LEU A 4 9.72 5.58 5.53
N LYS A 5 8.93 4.72 6.14
CA LYS A 5 9.46 3.64 6.97
C LYS A 5 10.07 2.58 6.05
N ASP A 6 11.25 2.11 6.44
CA ASP A 6 11.89 0.99 5.78
C ASP A 6 11.05 -0.27 5.98
N GLU A 7 11.09 -1.19 5.02
CA GLU A 7 10.36 -2.48 5.02
C GLU A 7 8.82 -2.45 4.88
N HIS A 8 8.16 -1.30 5.01
CA HIS A 8 6.71 -1.18 4.81
C HIS A 8 6.29 -1.21 3.34
N THR A 9 5.07 -1.71 3.11
CA THR A 9 4.43 -1.69 1.78
C THR A 9 3.55 -0.45 1.66
N TYR A 10 3.71 0.28 0.57
CA TYR A 10 2.93 1.46 0.26
C TYR A 10 2.12 1.26 -1.02
N LEU A 11 0.99 1.95 -1.12
CA LEU A 11 0.21 2.08 -2.35
C LEU A 11 0.36 3.50 -2.89
N ALA A 12 1.03 3.63 -4.03
CA ALA A 12 1.08 4.88 -4.78
C ALA A 12 -0.23 5.03 -5.56
N VAL A 13 -1.00 6.06 -5.23
CA VAL A 13 -2.31 6.36 -5.80
C VAL A 13 -2.15 7.45 -6.85
N GLU A 14 -2.69 7.21 -8.04
CA GLU A 14 -2.79 8.15 -9.14
C GLU A 14 -4.25 8.55 -9.33
N MET A 15 -4.53 9.84 -9.31
CA MET A 15 -5.84 10.41 -9.59
C MET A 15 -5.79 11.20 -10.90
N LYS A 16 -6.72 10.89 -11.81
CA LYS A 16 -6.83 11.56 -13.11
C LYS A 16 -8.19 12.21 -13.30
N LYS A 17 -8.18 13.35 -13.98
CA LYS A 17 -9.38 14.05 -14.45
C LYS A 17 -9.21 14.40 -15.92
N ASN A 18 -10.21 14.12 -16.75
CA ASN A 18 -10.15 14.36 -18.20
C ASN A 18 -8.87 13.80 -18.88
N GLY A 19 -8.42 12.62 -18.46
CA GLY A 19 -7.20 11.96 -18.98
C GLY A 19 -5.87 12.57 -18.53
N GLN A 20 -5.87 13.60 -17.67
CA GLN A 20 -4.66 14.19 -17.10
C GLN A 20 -4.51 13.80 -15.64
N VAL A 21 -3.27 13.50 -15.23
CA VAL A 21 -2.97 13.28 -13.81
C VAL A 21 -3.05 14.60 -13.07
N ILE A 22 -3.91 14.64 -12.06
CA ILE A 22 -4.09 15.83 -11.23
C ILE A 22 -3.34 15.73 -9.90
N GLN A 23 -3.18 14.51 -9.37
CA GLN A 23 -2.64 14.31 -8.04
C GLN A 23 -2.06 12.90 -7.89
N TYR A 24 -0.96 12.83 -7.13
CA TYR A 24 -0.45 11.59 -6.57
C TYR A 24 -0.60 11.59 -5.05
N ALA A 25 -0.87 10.42 -4.48
CA ALA A 25 -0.87 10.19 -3.05
C ALA A 25 -0.13 8.90 -2.72
N LEU A 26 0.34 8.77 -1.48
CA LEU A 26 0.94 7.55 -0.98
C LEU A 26 0.18 7.08 0.26
N VAL A 27 -0.27 5.83 0.24
CA VAL A 27 -1.01 5.22 1.34
C VAL A 27 -0.15 4.12 1.95
N GLU A 28 0.17 4.24 3.23
CA GLU A 28 0.82 3.16 4.00
C GLU A 28 -0.18 2.03 4.24
N VAL A 29 0.23 0.79 3.98
CA VAL A 29 -0.60 -0.38 4.32
C VAL A 29 -0.34 -0.73 5.79
N PRO A 30 -1.35 -0.62 6.69
CA PRO A 30 -1.14 -0.75 8.13
C PRO A 30 -1.06 -2.21 8.58
N THR A 31 -0.04 -2.94 8.12
CA THR A 31 0.14 -4.37 8.45
C THR A 31 0.56 -4.63 9.90
N ASP A 32 1.02 -3.60 10.61
CA ASP A 32 1.43 -3.70 12.02
C ASP A 32 0.20 -3.65 12.95
N ASP A 33 -0.83 -2.89 12.56
CA ASP A 33 -2.05 -2.70 13.34
C ASP A 33 -3.18 -3.65 12.92
N LEU A 34 -3.18 -4.08 11.65
CA LEU A 34 -4.23 -4.92 11.06
C LEU A 34 -3.64 -6.17 10.40
N PRO A 35 -4.35 -7.32 10.49
CA PRO A 35 -3.90 -8.54 9.81
C PRO A 35 -3.89 -8.32 8.30
N ARG A 36 -2.82 -8.78 7.62
CA ARG A 36 -2.72 -8.63 6.17
C ARG A 36 -3.75 -9.46 5.39
N PHE A 37 -4.26 -10.54 5.98
CA PHE A 37 -5.22 -11.44 5.36
C PHE A 37 -6.54 -11.41 6.13
N PHE A 38 -7.61 -11.03 5.44
CA PHE A 38 -8.97 -11.01 5.98
C PHE A 38 -9.78 -12.14 5.40
N GLN A 39 -10.46 -12.89 6.26
CA GLN A 39 -11.46 -13.85 5.81
C GLN A 39 -12.76 -13.10 5.49
N LEU A 40 -13.23 -13.21 4.25
CA LEU A 40 -14.52 -12.66 3.85
C LEU A 40 -15.67 -13.51 4.40
N PRO A 41 -16.84 -12.89 4.67
CA PRO A 41 -18.04 -13.64 5.02
C PRO A 41 -18.35 -14.64 3.89
N PRO A 42 -18.70 -15.89 4.20
CA PRO A 42 -18.93 -16.91 3.19
C PRO A 42 -20.16 -16.56 2.35
N GLU A 43 -20.00 -16.44 1.03
CA GLU A 43 -21.13 -16.42 0.11
C GLU A 43 -21.62 -17.85 -0.17
N GLY A 44 -22.84 -18.16 0.25
CA GLY A 44 -23.48 -19.46 0.05
C GLY A 44 -23.00 -20.54 1.02
N THR A 45 -22.39 -21.60 0.51
CA THR A 45 -22.04 -22.78 1.33
C THR A 45 -20.87 -22.49 2.26
N ARG A 46 -21.04 -22.71 3.58
CA ARG A 46 -20.03 -22.56 4.66
C ARG A 46 -18.68 -23.28 4.44
N ARG A 47 -18.54 -24.10 3.39
CA ARG A 47 -17.29 -24.81 3.06
C ARG A 47 -16.27 -23.95 2.31
N LYS A 48 -16.69 -22.87 1.63
CA LYS A 48 -15.76 -21.98 0.92
C LYS A 48 -15.26 -20.90 1.88
N LYS A 49 -13.95 -20.90 2.16
CA LYS A 49 -13.28 -19.81 2.86
C LYS A 49 -12.61 -18.92 1.82
N GLN A 50 -13.13 -17.70 1.66
CA GLN A 50 -12.54 -16.68 0.80
C GLN A 50 -11.66 -15.78 1.67
N ILE A 51 -10.48 -15.46 1.16
CA ILE A 51 -9.52 -14.58 1.83
C ILE A 51 -9.22 -13.42 0.87
N ILE A 52 -9.20 -12.21 1.41
CA ILE A 52 -8.76 -11.01 0.72
C ILE A 52 -7.54 -10.43 1.43
N ILE A 53 -6.63 -9.85 0.68
CA ILE A 53 -5.46 -9.16 1.22
C ILE A 53 -5.83 -7.71 1.52
N LEU A 54 -5.32 -7.16 2.62
CA LEU A 54 -5.55 -5.77 3.04
C LEU A 54 -5.28 -4.76 1.92
N ASP A 55 -4.21 -4.95 1.15
CA ASP A 55 -3.87 -4.15 -0.03
C ASP A 55 -5.07 -4.06 -1.02
N ASN A 56 -5.80 -5.17 -1.23
CA ASN A 56 -6.97 -5.20 -2.11
C ASN A 56 -8.20 -4.55 -1.49
N VAL A 57 -8.36 -4.63 -0.16
CA VAL A 57 -9.42 -3.91 0.56
C VAL A 57 -9.21 -2.40 0.38
N ILE A 58 -7.98 -1.92 0.61
CA ILE A 58 -7.65 -0.50 0.43
C ILE A 58 -7.88 -0.08 -1.02
N ARG A 59 -7.46 -0.90 -2.00
CA ARG A 59 -7.71 -0.65 -3.44
C ARG A 59 -9.19 -0.53 -3.77
N PHE A 60 -10.03 -1.38 -3.19
CA PHE A 60 -11.47 -1.33 -3.38
C PHE A 60 -12.08 -0.05 -2.80
N CYS A 61 -11.58 0.41 -1.65
CA CYS A 61 -12.07 1.60 -0.96
C CYS A 61 -11.37 2.92 -1.36
N LEU A 62 -10.55 2.95 -2.42
CA LEU A 62 -9.83 4.17 -2.82
C LEU A 62 -10.79 5.33 -3.08
N ASP A 63 -11.93 5.07 -3.71
CA ASP A 63 -12.91 6.12 -4.00
C ASP A 63 -13.45 6.73 -2.71
N GLU A 64 -13.79 5.90 -1.73
CA GLU A 64 -14.30 6.34 -0.43
C GLU A 64 -13.28 7.18 0.36
N ILE A 65 -11.99 6.90 0.18
CA ILE A 65 -10.90 7.63 0.84
C ILE A 65 -10.71 9.02 0.21
N PHE A 66 -10.73 9.14 -1.12
CA PHE A 66 -10.26 10.35 -1.81
C PHE A 66 -11.37 11.27 -2.35
N LYS A 67 -12.59 10.75 -2.61
CA LYS A 67 -13.69 11.51 -3.21
C LYS A 67 -14.16 12.72 -2.40
N GLY A 68 -13.94 12.71 -1.09
CA GLY A 68 -14.28 13.86 -0.22
C GLY A 68 -13.32 15.04 -0.34
N PHE A 69 -12.13 14.83 -0.92
CA PHE A 69 -11.03 15.79 -0.93
C PHE A 69 -10.57 16.17 -2.34
N PHE A 70 -10.71 15.25 -3.30
CA PHE A 70 -10.24 15.40 -4.66
C PHE A 70 -11.37 15.10 -5.65
N ASP A 71 -11.32 15.77 -6.79
CA ASP A 71 -12.27 15.62 -7.88
C ASP A 71 -11.56 14.96 -9.07
N TYR A 72 -11.84 13.68 -9.32
CA TYR A 72 -11.21 12.83 -10.34
C TYR A 72 -12.25 11.92 -11.00
N ASP A 73 -11.97 11.49 -12.22
CA ASP A 73 -12.81 10.56 -12.99
C ASP A 73 -12.23 9.13 -12.95
N GLU A 74 -10.91 9.01 -12.78
CA GLU A 74 -10.19 7.74 -12.69
C GLU A 74 -9.23 7.75 -11.50
N ILE A 75 -9.18 6.64 -10.77
CA ILE A 75 -8.26 6.42 -9.66
C ILE A 75 -7.60 5.05 -9.79
N ALA A 76 -6.28 5.01 -9.66
CA ALA A 76 -5.50 3.78 -9.72
C ALA A 76 -4.51 3.73 -8.55
N ALA A 77 -4.17 2.53 -8.10
CA ALA A 77 -3.14 2.33 -7.09
C ALA A 77 -2.10 1.32 -7.56
N TYR A 78 -0.84 1.56 -7.17
CA TYR A 78 0.32 0.76 -7.54
C TYR A 78 1.07 0.39 -6.26
N ALA A 79 1.40 -0.89 -6.10
CA ALA A 79 2.15 -1.32 -4.93
C ALA A 79 3.61 -0.92 -5.07
N VAL A 80 4.16 -0.30 -4.03
CA VAL A 80 5.55 0.16 -3.96
C VAL A 80 6.13 -0.34 -2.65
N LYS A 81 7.32 -0.94 -2.72
CA LYS A 81 8.13 -1.29 -1.56
C LYS A 81 9.51 -0.69 -1.75
N LEU A 82 9.98 0.05 -0.76
CA LEU A 82 11.35 0.52 -0.72
C LEU A 82 12.15 -0.41 0.19
N THR A 83 13.37 -0.72 -0.23
CA THR A 83 14.32 -1.48 0.56
C THR A 83 15.63 -0.70 0.56
N ARG A 84 16.11 -0.34 1.74
CA ARG A 84 17.45 0.23 1.86
C ARG A 84 18.47 -0.91 1.89
N ASP A 85 19.57 -0.76 1.15
CA ASP A 85 20.69 -1.68 1.27
C ASP A 85 21.29 -1.61 2.68
N ALA A 86 21.77 -2.75 3.17
CA ALA A 86 22.52 -2.79 4.41
C ALA A 86 23.76 -1.90 4.29
N GLU A 87 24.05 -1.12 5.34
CA GLU A 87 25.29 -0.35 5.39
C GLU A 87 26.47 -1.34 5.44
N TYR A 88 27.43 -1.16 4.54
CA TYR A 88 28.64 -1.96 4.49
C TYR A 88 29.65 -1.39 5.49
N ASP A 89 29.82 -2.07 6.63
CA ASP A 89 30.86 -1.71 7.60
C ASP A 89 32.15 -2.48 7.29
N LEU A 90 33.14 -1.76 6.73
CA LEU A 90 34.48 -2.26 6.40
C LEU A 90 35.46 -2.16 7.58
N SER A 91 35.04 -1.55 8.70
CA SER A 91 35.97 -1.19 9.77
C SER A 91 36.48 -2.39 10.59
N ASP A 92 35.79 -3.54 10.54
CA ASP A 92 36.17 -4.77 11.23
C ASP A 92 37.19 -5.66 10.47
N GLN A 93 37.68 -5.26 9.29
CA GLN A 93 38.67 -6.03 8.51
C GLN A 93 40.08 -5.41 8.47
N LEU A 94 40.34 -4.39 9.28
CA LEU A 94 41.67 -3.78 9.44
C LEU A 94 42.24 -4.02 10.84
N ASP A 95 42.28 -5.28 11.27
CA ASP A 95 43.24 -5.71 12.29
C ASP A 95 44.56 -6.03 11.58
N LEU A 96 45.46 -5.02 11.56
CA LEU A 96 46.87 -5.11 11.16
C LEU A 96 47.67 -6.02 12.11
#